data_AF-A0A955VDB9-F1
#
_entry.id   AF-A0A955VDB9-F1
#
_cell.length_a   1.000
_cell.length_b   1.000
_cell.length_c   1.000
_cell.angle_alpha   90.00
_cell.angle_beta   90.00
_cell.angle_gamma   90.00
#
_symmetry.space_group_name_H-M   'P 1'
#
loop_
_entity.id
_entity.type
_entity.pdbx_description
1 polymer ?
#
loop_
_entity_poly.entity_id
_entity_poly.type
_entity_poly.pdbx_seq_one_letter_code
_entity_poly.pdbx_strand_id
1 'polypeptide(L)' 'MTRLILAAVAVLLLAPSLTACSDACEELADLACQRAGENSDECKRIRETAAHPSVDDKRACTLGLKVWNDFASKQ' A
#
# COMPACT_ATOMS: atom_id res chain seq x y z
N MET A 1 -4.77 -39.96 36.04
CA MET A 1 -4.28 -39.78 34.66
C MET A 1 -5.12 -38.69 33.99
N THR A 2 -4.82 -37.42 34.23
CA THR A 2 -5.61 -36.28 33.72
C THR A 2 -4.72 -35.04 33.68
N ARG A 3 -3.80 -35.00 32.72
CA ARG A 3 -2.92 -33.84 32.47
C ARG A 3 -2.66 -33.66 30.99
N LEU A 4 -3.68 -33.48 30.16
CA LEU A 4 -3.48 -33.17 28.74
C LEU A 4 -4.64 -32.32 28.17
N ILE A 5 -4.93 -31.15 28.75
CA ILE A 5 -5.73 -30.13 28.05
C ILE A 5 -5.20 -28.74 28.43
N LEU A 6 -3.99 -28.39 27.97
CA LEU A 6 -3.43 -27.03 28.08
C LEU A 6 -2.27 -26.90 27.09
N ALA A 7 -2.52 -27.12 25.79
CA ALA A 7 -1.49 -26.95 24.76
C ALA A 7 -2.10 -26.69 23.37
N ALA A 8 -3.08 -25.79 23.26
CA ALA A 8 -3.70 -25.50 21.96
C ALA A 8 -4.06 -24.02 21.75
N VAL A 9 -3.41 -23.08 22.44
CA VAL A 9 -3.66 -21.64 22.25
C VAL A 9 -2.36 -20.84 22.33
N ALA A 10 -1.42 -21.11 21.42
CA ALA A 10 -0.18 -20.31 21.31
C ALA A 10 0.40 -20.28 19.90
N VAL A 11 -0.41 -20.42 18.84
CA VAL A 11 0.07 -20.44 17.44
C VAL A 11 -0.74 -19.51 16.52
N LEU A 12 -1.36 -18.45 17.05
CA LEU A 12 -2.18 -17.51 16.25
C LEU A 12 -1.73 -16.04 16.30
N LEU A 13 -0.54 -15.74 16.83
CA LEU A 13 -0.06 -14.36 16.97
C LEU A 13 1.08 -13.95 16.03
N LEU A 14 1.32 -14.74 14.97
CA LEU A 14 2.16 -14.33 13.84
C LEU A 14 1.28 -13.94 12.65
N ALA A 15 0.28 -13.08 12.87
CA ALA A 15 -0.08 -12.18 11.81
C ALA A 15 1.10 -11.20 11.74
N PRO A 16 1.98 -11.24 10.71
CA PRO A 16 2.88 -10.14 10.52
C PRO A 16 1.96 -8.92 10.46
N SER A 17 2.22 -7.98 11.34
CA SER A 17 1.76 -6.62 11.19
C SER A 17 2.23 -6.16 9.81
N LEU A 18 1.43 -6.46 8.78
CA LEU A 18 1.34 -5.73 7.53
C LEU A 18 0.77 -4.35 7.91
N THR A 19 1.47 -3.65 8.80
CA THR A 19 1.42 -2.20 8.82
C THR A 19 1.78 -1.83 7.41
N ALA A 20 0.77 -1.38 6.68
CA ALA A 20 0.83 -0.73 5.39
C ALA A 20 2.14 0.06 5.23
N CYS A 21 3.17 -0.61 4.74
CA CYS A 21 4.24 0.04 4.01
C CYS A 21 3.75 0.13 2.56
N SER A 22 2.58 0.73 2.33
CA SER A 22 2.21 1.07 0.95
C SER A 22 3.24 2.08 0.49
N ASP A 23 4.01 1.73 -0.53
CA ASP A 23 5.00 2.63 -1.11
C ASP A 23 4.25 3.87 -1.62
N ALA A 24 4.84 5.06 -1.50
CA ALA A 24 4.20 6.31 -1.95
C ALA A 24 3.78 6.23 -3.44
N CYS A 25 4.46 5.40 -4.22
CA CYS A 25 4.08 5.12 -5.60
C CYS A 25 2.78 4.33 -5.73
N GLU A 26 2.53 3.34 -4.86
CA GLU A 26 1.29 2.56 -4.89
C GLU A 26 0.09 3.43 -4.48
N GLU A 27 0.25 4.26 -3.45
CA GLU A 27 -0.81 5.15 -2.99
C GLU A 27 -1.17 6.20 -4.06
N LEU A 28 -0.15 6.80 -4.70
CA LEU A 28 -0.39 7.70 -5.84
C LEU A 28 -1.02 6.98 -7.03
N ALA A 29 -0.64 5.73 -7.29
CA ALA A 29 -1.24 4.93 -8.34
C ALA A 29 -2.72 4.68 -8.08
N ASP A 30 -3.11 4.35 -6.84
CA ASP A 30 -4.51 4.19 -6.46
C ASP A 30 -5.30 5.49 -6.63
N LEU A 31 -4.76 6.62 -6.20
CA LEU A 31 -5.39 7.93 -6.40
C LEU A 31 -5.57 8.29 -7.88
N ALA A 32 -4.56 8.00 -8.70
CA ALA A 32 -4.61 8.22 -10.14
C ALA A 32 -5.62 7.28 -10.82
N CYS A 33 -5.67 6.01 -10.42
CA CYS A 33 -6.61 5.01 -10.90
C CYS A 33 -8.06 5.35 -10.56
N GLN A 34 -8.33 5.86 -9.35
CA GLN A 34 -9.67 6.32 -8.97
C GLN A 34 -10.18 7.41 -9.91
N ARG A 35 -9.29 8.25 -10.44
CA ARG A 35 -9.65 9.33 -11.36
C ARG A 35 -9.69 8.90 -12.83
N ALA A 36 -8.79 8.02 -13.25
CA ALA A 36 -8.74 7.49 -14.61
C ALA A 36 -9.79 6.39 -14.88
N GLY A 37 -10.31 5.79 -13.81
CA GLY A 37 -11.15 4.59 -13.84
C GLY A 37 -10.31 3.33 -13.63
N GLU A 38 -10.66 2.53 -12.62
CA GLU A 38 -9.92 1.33 -12.18
C GLU A 38 -9.69 0.30 -13.30
N ASN A 39 -10.60 0.22 -14.27
CA ASN A 39 -10.52 -0.74 -15.37
C ASN A 39 -9.91 -0.16 -16.65
N SER A 40 -9.47 1.10 -16.63
CA SER A 40 -8.84 1.74 -17.79
C SER A 40 -7.46 1.15 -18.07
N ASP A 41 -7.06 1.13 -19.33
CA ASP A 41 -5.70 0.73 -19.69
C ASP A 41 -4.65 1.70 -19.13
N GLU A 42 -5.05 2.95 -18.87
CA GLU A 42 -4.23 3.94 -18.17
C GLU A 42 -3.92 3.50 -16.74
N CYS A 43 -4.94 3.07 -15.98
CA CYS A 43 -4.75 2.59 -14.61
C CYS A 43 -3.83 1.35 -14.57
N LYS A 44 -3.98 0.41 -15.52
CA LYS A 44 -3.08 -0.76 -15.61
C LYS A 44 -1.63 -0.34 -15.77
N ARG A 45 -1.33 0.58 -16.70
CA ARG A 45 0.04 1.09 -16.91
C ARG A 45 0.59 1.79 -15.67
N ILE A 46 -0.24 2.56 -14.98
CA ILE A 46 0.14 3.27 -13.76
C ILE A 46 0.49 2.27 -12.65
N ARG A 47 -0.36 1.25 -12.42
CA ARG A 47 -0.10 0.19 -11.43
C ARG A 47 1.14 -0.61 -11.76
N GLU A 48 1.36 -0.96 -13.03
CA GLU A 48 2.57 -1.66 -13.47
C GLU A 48 3.85 -0.84 -13.18
N THR A 49 3.81 0.46 -13.43
CA THR A 49 4.92 1.37 -13.14
C THR A 49 5.17 1.47 -11.63
N ALA A 50 4.11 1.57 -10.83
CA ALA A 50 4.19 1.68 -9.38
C ALA A 50 4.64 0.37 -8.69
N ALA A 51 4.47 -0.79 -9.32
CA ALA A 51 4.92 -2.07 -8.80
C ALA A 51 6.45 -2.26 -8.87
N HIS A 52 7.12 -1.57 -9.80
CA HIS A 52 8.57 -1.68 -10.02
C HIS A 52 9.26 -0.31 -10.14
N PRO A 53 9.13 0.57 -9.14
CA PRO A 53 9.65 1.93 -9.24
C PRO A 53 11.17 1.95 -9.11
N SER A 54 11.83 2.75 -9.94
CA SER A 54 13.25 3.07 -9.76
C SER A 54 13.48 3.90 -8.49
N VAL A 55 14.74 4.10 -8.10
CA VAL A 55 15.08 4.94 -6.94
C VAL A 55 14.59 6.38 -7.12
N ASP A 56 14.68 6.90 -8.35
CA ASP A 56 14.22 8.25 -8.67
C ASP A 56 12.68 8.33 -8.67
N ASP A 57 12.00 7.28 -9.16
CA ASP A 57 10.54 7.19 -9.11
C ASP A 57 10.05 7.22 -7.66
N LYS A 58 10.66 6.45 -6.76
CA LYS A 58 10.30 6.46 -5.33
C LYS A 58 10.40 7.85 -4.70
N ARG A 59 11.46 8.61 -5.06
CA ARG A 59 11.62 10.00 -4.60
C ARG A 59 10.53 10.89 -5.18
N ALA A 60 10.23 10.77 -6.46
CA ALA A 60 9.18 11.52 -7.12
C ALA A 60 7.80 11.22 -6.53
N CYS A 61 7.47 9.94 -6.30
CA CYS A 61 6.22 9.53 -5.69
C CYS A 61 6.07 10.06 -4.26
N THR A 62 7.14 9.99 -3.45
CA THR A 62 7.12 10.54 -2.08
C THR A 62 6.82 12.04 -2.08
N LEU A 63 7.47 12.80 -2.97
CA LEU A 63 7.22 14.23 -3.11
C LEU A 63 5.81 14.50 -3.65
N GLY A 64 5.36 13.74 -4.65
CA GLY A 64 4.04 13.87 -5.25
C GLY A 64 2.92 13.60 -4.23
N LEU A 65 3.06 12.55 -3.43
CA LEU A 65 2.09 12.19 -2.40
C LEU A 65 2.02 13.27 -1.31
N LYS A 66 3.17 13.82 -0.91
CA LYS A 66 3.21 14.95 0.02
C LYS A 66 2.47 16.17 -0.54
N VAL A 67 2.72 16.54 -1.79
CA VAL A 67 2.05 17.68 -2.45
C VAL A 67 0.55 17.44 -2.55
N TRP A 68 0.13 16.22 -2.90
CA TRP A 68 -1.28 15.84 -2.94
C TRP A 68 -1.96 15.99 -1.58
N ASN A 69 -1.33 15.48 -0.51
CA ASN A 69 -1.87 15.58 0.85
C ASN A 69 -1.91 17.03 1.35
N ASP A 70 -0.89 17.83 1.05
CA ASP A 70 -0.87 19.26 1.35
C ASP A 70 -2.00 20.01 0.62
N PHE A 71 -2.34 19.60 -0.61
CA PHE A 71 -3.48 20.16 -1.35
C PHE A 71 -4.82 19.69 -0.77
N ALA A 72 -4.96 18.40 -0.44
CA ALA A 72 -6.18 17.83 0.14
C ALA A 72 -6.51 18.44 1.51
N SER A 73 -5.51 18.77 2.32
CA SER A 73 -5.72 19.39 3.65
C SER A 73 -6.19 20.85 3.62
N LYS A 74 -6.15 21.51 2.45
CA LYS A 74 -6.55 22.91 2.27
C LYS A 74 -7.94 23.07 1.62
N GLN A 75 -8.57 21.97 1.24
CA GLN A 75 -9.96 21.93 0.76
C GLN A 75 -10.90 21.59 1.90
#